data_AF-Q6VTC3-F1
#
_entry.id   AF-Q6VTC3-F1
#
_cell.length_a   1.000
_cell.length_b   1.000
_cell.length_c   1.000
_cell.angle_alpha   90.00
_cell.angle_beta   90.00
_cell.angle_gamma   90.00
#
_symmetry.space_group_name_H-M   'P 1'
#
loop_
_entity.id
_entity.type
_entity.pdbx_description
1 polymer ?
#
loop_
_entity_poly.entity_id
_entity_poly.type
_entity_poly.pdbx_seq_one_letter_code
_entity_poly.pdbx_strand_id
1 'polypeptide(L)'
;VFEQLALPHLLKEELELDIAHGLVGKTVIHPSQISIIHDVLRVSLDDLNCAKLIVNEMAPAVFKYNGAMCEPATHYKWATNILERAKWHGVKQAGFTAGCEQSFRPA
;
A
#
# COMPACT_ATOMS: atom_id res chain seq x y z
N VAL A 1 -16.34 -7.00 -10.06
CA VAL A 1 -17.32 -5.94 -9.69
C VAL A 1 -17.73 -6.22 -8.25
N PHE A 2 -18.18 -5.22 -7.49
CA PHE A 2 -18.70 -5.45 -6.13
C PHE A 2 -20.12 -4.87 -6.03
N GLU A 3 -21.11 -5.74 -5.82
CA GLU A 3 -22.53 -5.41 -5.95
C GLU A 3 -23.17 -4.90 -4.65
N GLN A 4 -22.57 -5.19 -3.49
CA GLN A 4 -23.17 -4.87 -2.18
C GLN A 4 -22.89 -3.42 -1.75
N LEU A 5 -23.78 -2.49 -2.09
CA LEU A 5 -23.59 -1.06 -1.82
C LEU A 5 -23.61 -0.69 -0.32
N ALA A 6 -24.29 -1.50 0.52
CA ALA A 6 -24.41 -1.25 1.96
C ALA A 6 -23.24 -1.81 2.79
N LEU A 7 -22.25 -2.47 2.16
CA LEU A 7 -21.14 -3.15 2.83
C LEU A 7 -19.77 -2.61 2.37
N PRO A 8 -19.45 -1.33 2.65
CA PRO A 8 -18.20 -0.71 2.18
C PRO A 8 -16.93 -1.33 2.78
N HIS A 9 -17.02 -1.97 3.94
CA HIS A 9 -15.89 -2.68 4.55
C HIS A 9 -15.51 -3.94 3.75
N LEU A 10 -16.49 -4.71 3.28
CA LEU A 10 -16.24 -5.88 2.42
C LEU A 10 -15.65 -5.48 1.07
N LEU A 11 -16.09 -4.34 0.48
CA LEU A 11 -15.46 -3.79 -0.72
C LEU A 11 -13.96 -3.56 -0.51
N LYS A 12 -13.57 -3.05 0.67
CA LYS A 12 -12.17 -2.80 1.02
C LYS A 12 -11.39 -4.11 1.13
N GLU A 13 -11.90 -5.08 1.88
CA GLU A 13 -11.25 -6.38 2.09
C GLU A 13 -11.08 -7.14 0.77
N GLU A 14 -12.13 -7.17 -0.06
CA GLU A 14 -12.08 -7.79 -1.38
C GLU A 14 -11.04 -7.11 -2.28
N LEU A 15 -10.97 -5.78 -2.24
CA LEU A 15 -9.99 -5.04 -3.04
C LEU A 15 -8.55 -5.25 -2.55
N GLU A 16 -8.34 -5.44 -1.24
CA GLU A 16 -7.03 -5.81 -0.70
C GLU A 16 -6.59 -7.21 -1.19
N LEU A 17 -7.51 -8.16 -1.25
CA LEU A 17 -7.26 -9.50 -1.82
C LEU A 17 -7.01 -9.44 -3.34
N ASP A 18 -7.80 -8.66 -4.06
CA ASP A 18 -7.62 -8.43 -5.49
C ASP A 18 -6.20 -7.92 -5.78
N ILE A 19 -5.73 -6.94 -5.01
CA ILE A 19 -4.37 -6.40 -5.10
C ILE A 19 -3.32 -7.46 -4.80
N ALA A 20 -3.51 -8.28 -3.77
CA ALA A 20 -2.60 -9.36 -3.41
C ALA A 20 -2.48 -10.41 -4.53
N HIS A 21 -3.55 -10.61 -5.30
CA HIS A 21 -3.57 -11.48 -6.48
C HIS A 21 -3.14 -10.80 -7.79
N GLY A 22 -2.71 -9.53 -7.73
CA GLY A 22 -2.16 -8.80 -8.88
C GLY A 22 -3.20 -8.08 -9.75
N LEU A 23 -4.46 -7.97 -9.29
CA LEU A 23 -5.44 -7.10 -9.93
C LEU A 23 -5.11 -5.62 -9.65
N VAL A 24 -5.41 -4.75 -10.61
CA VAL A 24 -4.96 -3.34 -10.61
C VAL A 24 -6.10 -2.34 -10.54
N GLY A 25 -7.33 -2.79 -10.30
CA GLY A 25 -8.48 -1.90 -10.23
C GLY A 25 -9.78 -2.63 -9.90
N LYS A 26 -10.84 -1.83 -9.74
CA LYS A 26 -12.19 -2.30 -9.44
C LYS A 26 -13.20 -1.53 -10.27
N THR A 27 -14.13 -2.24 -10.90
CA THR A 27 -15.25 -1.60 -11.59
C THR A 27 -16.15 -0.89 -10.60
N VAL A 28 -16.36 0.41 -10.81
CA VAL A 28 -17.30 1.23 -10.05
C VAL A 28 -18.70 1.08 -10.65
N ILE A 29 -19.69 0.75 -9.80
CA ILE A 29 -21.11 0.74 -10.17
C ILE A 29 -21.93 1.79 -9.41
N HIS A 30 -21.34 2.43 -8.38
CA HIS A 30 -21.97 3.49 -7.62
C HIS A 30 -20.94 4.53 -7.14
N PRO A 31 -21.24 5.85 -7.15
CA PRO A 31 -20.29 6.90 -6.79
C PRO A 31 -19.64 6.76 -5.40
N SER A 32 -20.35 6.19 -4.41
CA SER A 32 -19.80 5.98 -3.07
C SER A 32 -18.58 5.03 -3.03
N GLN A 33 -18.39 4.21 -4.07
CA GLN A 33 -17.26 3.27 -4.16
C GLN A 33 -15.97 3.96 -4.60
N ILE A 34 -16.05 5.10 -5.31
CA ILE A 34 -14.92 5.77 -5.95
C ILE A 34 -13.82 6.08 -4.92
N SER A 35 -14.17 6.75 -3.83
CA SER A 35 -13.20 7.16 -2.82
C SER A 35 -12.55 5.97 -2.12
N ILE A 36 -13.32 4.91 -1.85
CA ILE A 36 -12.83 3.68 -1.21
C ILE A 36 -11.82 2.99 -2.14
N ILE A 37 -12.19 2.80 -3.42
CA ILE A 37 -11.33 2.14 -4.40
C ILE A 37 -10.02 2.91 -4.60
N HIS A 38 -10.10 4.24 -4.78
CA HIS A 38 -8.91 5.06 -4.95
C HIS A 38 -7.98 5.03 -3.72
N ASP A 39 -8.53 5.04 -2.51
CA ASP A 39 -7.71 5.03 -1.30
C ASP A 39 -7.02 3.68 -1.07
N VAL A 40 -7.70 2.56 -1.35
CA VAL A 40 -7.11 1.22 -1.22
C VAL A 40 -6.01 0.97 -2.25
N LEU A 41 -6.15 1.50 -3.47
CA LEU A 41 -5.13 1.39 -4.51
C LEU A 41 -3.85 2.21 -4.22
N ARG A 42 -3.87 3.12 -3.24
CA ARG A 42 -2.64 3.81 -2.79
C ARG A 42 -1.65 2.84 -2.16
N VAL A 43 -0.36 3.10 -2.37
CA VAL A 43 0.70 2.29 -1.76
C VAL A 43 1.02 2.77 -0.35
N SER A 44 1.50 1.88 0.51
CA SER A 44 2.10 2.30 1.78
C SER A 44 3.45 3.00 1.53
N LEU A 45 3.87 3.87 2.45
CA LEU A 45 5.19 4.50 2.39
C LEU A 45 6.31 3.46 2.50
N ASP A 46 6.11 2.43 3.33
CA ASP A 46 7.07 1.34 3.50
C ASP A 46 7.27 0.52 2.23
N ASP A 47 6.18 0.15 1.54
CA ASP A 47 6.28 -0.56 0.26
C ASP A 47 6.99 0.29 -0.79
N LEU A 48 6.68 1.60 -0.84
CA LEU A 48 7.34 2.52 -1.77
C LEU A 48 8.86 2.58 -1.52
N ASN A 49 9.27 2.69 -0.25
CA ASN A 49 10.68 2.76 0.11
C ASN A 49 11.40 1.43 -0.17
N CYS A 50 10.78 0.29 0.18
CA CYS A 50 11.30 -1.03 -0.13
C CYS A 50 11.46 -1.24 -1.64
N ALA A 51 10.45 -0.85 -2.44
CA ALA A 51 10.50 -0.94 -3.89
C ALA A 51 11.63 -0.10 -4.49
N LYS A 52 11.86 1.13 -4.00
CA LYS A 52 12.98 1.98 -4.43
C LYS A 52 14.34 1.34 -4.16
N LEU A 53 14.49 0.66 -3.02
CA LEU A 53 15.73 -0.05 -2.69
C LEU A 53 15.92 -1.26 -3.60
N ILE A 54 14.85 -2.03 -3.88
CA ILE A 54 14.91 -3.22 -4.74
C ILE A 54 15.32 -2.88 -6.17
N VAL A 55 14.78 -1.81 -6.76
CA VAL A 55 15.10 -1.45 -8.16
C VAL A 55 16.43 -0.72 -8.33
N ASN A 56 17.13 -0.38 -7.23
CA ASN A 56 18.41 0.29 -7.29
C ASN A 56 19.47 -0.66 -7.88
N GLU A 57 20.16 -0.22 -8.94
CA GLU A 57 21.19 -1.01 -9.62
C GLU A 57 22.36 -1.39 -8.70
N MET A 58 22.60 -0.61 -7.65
CA MET A 58 23.64 -0.88 -6.64
C MET A 58 23.14 -1.72 -5.46
N ALA A 59 21.89 -2.22 -5.50
CA ALA A 59 21.36 -3.05 -4.42
C ALA A 59 22.13 -4.37 -4.30
N PRO A 60 22.45 -4.83 -3.08
CA PRO A 60 23.00 -6.17 -2.88
C PRO A 60 22.05 -7.25 -3.41
N ALA A 61 22.59 -8.40 -3.83
CA ALA A 61 21.79 -9.53 -4.32
C ALA A 61 20.73 -10.00 -3.30
N VAL A 62 21.03 -9.89 -2.01
CA VAL A 62 20.08 -10.07 -0.91
C VAL A 62 20.38 -9.04 0.17
N PHE A 63 19.35 -8.37 0.68
CA PHE A 63 19.45 -7.43 1.79
C PHE A 63 18.25 -7.54 2.73
N LYS A 64 18.26 -6.77 3.83
CA LYS A 64 17.18 -6.74 4.82
C LYS A 64 16.54 -5.35 4.87
N TYR A 65 15.21 -5.28 4.86
CA TYR A 65 14.43 -4.06 5.06
C TYR A 65 13.25 -4.35 6.00
N ASN A 66 13.04 -3.53 7.03
CA ASN A 66 11.97 -3.69 8.03
C ASN A 66 11.81 -5.13 8.58
N GLY A 67 12.91 -5.83 8.81
CA GLY A 67 12.86 -7.21 9.32
C GLY A 67 12.73 -8.30 8.25
N ALA A 68 12.38 -7.94 7.00
CA ALA A 68 12.16 -8.87 5.89
C ALA A 68 13.38 -8.99 4.97
N MET A 69 13.53 -10.15 4.35
CA MET A 69 14.51 -10.40 3.30
C MET A 69 14.03 -9.79 1.98
N CYS A 70 14.92 -9.08 1.30
CA CYS A 70 14.69 -8.51 -0.01
C CYS A 70 15.74 -9.04 -0.99
N GLU A 71 15.27 -9.62 -2.10
CA GLU A 71 16.11 -10.13 -3.17
C GLU A 71 15.72 -9.41 -4.47
N PRO A 72 16.55 -8.49 -5.01
CA PRO A 72 16.20 -7.73 -6.20
C PRO A 72 15.75 -8.58 -7.38
N ALA A 73 16.45 -9.68 -7.67
CA ALA A 73 16.11 -10.56 -8.79
C ALA A 73 14.68 -11.14 -8.69
N THR A 74 14.27 -11.56 -7.49
CA THR A 74 12.96 -12.16 -7.22
C THR A 74 11.86 -11.11 -7.10
N HIS A 75 12.15 -9.99 -6.44
CA HIS A 75 11.13 -8.99 -6.11
C HIS A 75 11.05 -7.82 -7.10
N TYR A 76 11.87 -7.80 -8.17
CA TYR A 76 11.91 -6.69 -9.12
C TYR A 76 10.52 -6.36 -9.70
N LYS A 77 9.78 -7.38 -10.14
CA LYS A 77 8.45 -7.17 -10.73
C LYS A 77 7.47 -6.55 -9.73
N TRP A 78 7.46 -7.05 -8.49
CA TRP A 78 6.67 -6.47 -7.41
C TRP A 78 7.04 -4.99 -7.19
N ALA A 79 8.33 -4.69 -7.06
CA ALA A 79 8.81 -3.33 -6.82
C ALA A 79 8.41 -2.37 -7.96
N THR A 80 8.57 -2.78 -9.22
CA THR A 80 8.12 -1.97 -10.36
C THR A 80 6.62 -1.69 -10.34
N ASN A 81 5.80 -2.69 -9.96
CA ASN A 81 4.35 -2.52 -9.84
C ASN A 81 3.99 -1.56 -8.70
N ILE A 82 4.70 -1.60 -7.56
CA ILE A 82 4.53 -0.64 -6.46
C ILE A 82 4.86 0.78 -6.92
N LEU A 83 5.98 0.97 -7.64
CA LEU A 83 6.39 2.29 -8.13
C LEU A 83 5.38 2.89 -9.11
N GLU A 84 4.90 2.09 -10.08
CA GLU A 84 3.85 2.54 -11.00
C GLU A 84 2.54 2.83 -10.26
N ARG A 85 2.13 1.97 -9.32
CA ARG A 85 0.91 2.22 -8.54
C ARG A 85 1.02 3.50 -7.70
N ALA A 86 2.19 3.76 -7.12
CA ALA A 86 2.46 4.98 -6.37
C ALA A 86 2.37 6.23 -7.27
N LYS A 87 2.88 6.14 -8.50
CA LYS A 87 2.83 7.23 -9.48
C LYS A 87 1.39 7.63 -9.84
N TRP A 88 0.50 6.64 -10.03
CA TRP A 88 -0.88 6.90 -10.46
C TRP A 88 -1.86 7.17 -9.30
N HIS A 89 -1.74 6.43 -8.19
CA HIS A 89 -2.69 6.51 -7.08
C HIS A 89 -2.17 7.35 -5.90
N GLY A 90 -0.85 7.53 -5.80
CA GLY A 90 -0.20 8.18 -4.67
C GLY A 90 0.12 7.21 -3.53
N VAL A 91 0.60 7.80 -2.44
CA VAL A 91 1.00 7.10 -1.22
C VAL A 91 -0.03 7.38 -0.13
N LYS A 92 -0.33 6.39 0.71
CA LYS A 92 -1.17 6.57 1.90
C LYS A 92 -0.51 7.60 2.82
N GLN A 93 -1.28 8.58 3.29
CA GLN A 93 -0.78 9.52 4.29
C GLN A 93 -0.52 8.73 5.59
N ALA A 94 0.62 8.99 6.24
CA ALA A 94 0.82 8.51 7.59
C ALA A 94 -0.32 9.06 8.45
N GLY A 95 -1.09 8.18 9.10
CA GLY A 95 -2.21 8.60 9.93
C GLY A 95 -1.73 9.61 10.96
N PHE A 96 -2.24 10.85 10.88
CA PHE A 96 -1.98 11.84 11.90
C PHE A 96 -2.76 11.43 13.15
N THR A 97 -2.10 10.75 14.09
CA THR A 97 -2.64 10.55 15.43
C THR A 97 -2.54 11.89 16.18
N ALA A 98 -3.58 12.71 16.05
CA ALA A 98 -3.74 13.87 16.93
C ALA A 98 -4.01 13.39 18.37
N GLY A 99 -2.99 13.48 19.23
CA GLY A 99 -3.13 13.72 20.68
C GLY A 99 -3.43 12.52 21.60
N CYS A 100 -2.46 12.20 22.46
CA CYS A 100 -2.72 12.05 23.91
C CYS A 100 -1.43 12.43 24.66
N GLU A 101 -1.56 13.37 25.58
CA GLU A 101 -0.49 14.05 26.31
C GLU A 101 0.38 13.07 27.11
N GLN A 102 1.70 13.09 26.87
CA GLN A 102 2.64 12.51 27.82
C GLN A 102 2.72 13.43 29.04
N SER A 103 1.92 13.10 30.05
CA SER A 103 2.04 13.69 31.39
C SER A 103 3.42 13.38 31.95
N PHE A 104 4.22 14.43 32.03
CA PHE A 104 5.51 14.50 32.73
C PHE A 104 5.28 14.14 34.21
N ARG A 105 6.00 13.16 34.76
CA ARG A 105 6.19 13.03 36.21
C ARG A 105 7.70 13.02 36.48
N PRO A 106 8.26 14.05 37.15
CA PRO A 106 9.60 13.95 37.70
C PRO A 106 9.59 13.13 38.99
N ALA A 107 10.72 12.48 39.26
CA ALA A 107 11.02 11.72 40.47
C ALA A 107 11.30 12.63 41.67
#